data_AF-A0AAE1THU5-F1
#
_entry.id   AF-A0AAE1THU5-F1
#
_cell.length_a   1.000
_cell.length_b   1.000
_cell.length_c   1.000
_cell.angle_alpha   90.00
_cell.angle_beta   90.00
_cell.angle_gamma   90.00
#
_symmetry.space_group_name_H-M   'P 1'
#
loop_
_entity.id
_entity.type
_entity.pdbx_description
1 polymer ?
#
loop_
_entity_poly.entity_id
_entity_poly.type
_entity_poly.pdbx_seq_one_letter_code
_entity_poly.pdbx_strand_id
1 'polypeptide(L)'
;MEEYNFFPPADTDLDLSFTSTTSATTDRTFASSSARTSLARSSLTLSFNERLSTASTPTGTSSSTLFLRPHRTSDPHWSAIKAVTNLSSDGGLHLHHLKLLRHLGSGNLGRVFLCRLRDYDHANFALKVVDKDLLSSKKLSHVQMEGEILSMLDHPFLPTLYARLEVSHYTCLLIDYCPGGDLHSLLRKQPGNRLPVQAVRFFAAEVLVALEYLHALGIVYRDLKPENVLLREDGHVMLSDFDLCFKADVVPTFECREGPTKRKKRTSCNCLSGRRTRSPEELIMEAEFVAEPNSAFSRSCVGTHEYLAPELVSGNGHGNGVDWWAFGVFIYELLYGTTPFKGWSKESTLRNIASSRNVSFPVAEVEEEGMADARDLIEKLLVKDPRTRLGCARGATDIKRQAFFGGIKWPLIRTYRPPEVRGLTIKKGRSHVSSSHVMHRRRRWWWKGLDYVVKRNSKGYKYNLISNYSNGNYYRYVNSNKARK
;
A
#
# COMPACT_ATOMS: atom_id res chain seq x y z
N MET A 1 -42.65 -29.19 9.22
CA MET A 1 -41.23 -28.85 8.99
C MET A 1 -41.22 -27.40 8.60
N GLU A 2 -40.93 -26.55 9.57
CA GLU A 2 -41.15 -25.10 9.51
C GLU A 2 -40.05 -24.42 8.68
N GLU A 3 -40.46 -23.72 7.61
CA GLU A 3 -39.63 -22.75 6.91
C GLU A 3 -39.52 -21.47 7.75
N TYR A 4 -38.35 -21.23 8.33
CA TYR A 4 -38.04 -19.95 8.95
C TYR A 4 -37.77 -18.92 7.85
N ASN A 5 -38.77 -18.07 7.60
CA ASN A 5 -38.64 -16.84 6.83
C ASN A 5 -37.65 -15.88 7.52
N PHE A 6 -36.42 -15.82 7.02
CA PHE A 6 -35.39 -14.89 7.46
C PHE A 6 -35.57 -13.53 6.75
N PHE A 7 -36.55 -12.75 7.18
CA PHE A 7 -36.59 -11.31 6.89
C PHE A 7 -35.91 -10.54 8.02
N PRO A 8 -34.95 -9.65 7.74
CA PRO A 8 -34.41 -8.77 8.77
C PRO A 8 -35.49 -7.76 9.22
N PRO A 9 -35.49 -7.33 10.49
CA PRO A 9 -36.44 -6.34 10.99
C PRO A 9 -36.24 -4.99 10.30
N ALA A 10 -37.35 -4.29 10.04
CA ALA A 10 -37.44 -3.07 9.24
C ALA A 10 -36.86 -1.79 9.88
N ASP A 11 -36.09 -1.89 10.96
CA ASP A 11 -35.60 -0.74 11.75
C ASP A 11 -34.06 -0.60 11.79
N THR A 12 -33.35 -1.13 10.80
CA THR A 12 -31.95 -0.72 10.56
C THR A 12 -31.91 0.20 9.36
N ASP A 13 -31.81 1.50 9.58
CA ASP A 13 -31.39 2.48 8.58
C ASP A 13 -30.00 2.09 8.05
N LEU A 14 -29.98 1.20 7.06
CA LEU A 14 -28.83 0.91 6.22
C LEU A 14 -28.59 2.17 5.37
N ASP A 15 -27.84 3.11 5.92
CA ASP A 15 -27.41 4.32 5.23
C ASP A 15 -26.38 3.94 4.14
N LEU A 16 -26.91 3.46 3.02
CA LEU A 16 -26.17 3.10 1.80
C LEU A 16 -25.58 4.32 1.07
N SER A 17 -25.66 5.53 1.64
CA SER A 17 -25.11 6.75 1.04
C SER A 17 -23.59 6.71 0.83
N PHE A 18 -22.89 5.81 1.53
CA PHE A 18 -21.45 5.53 1.34
C PHE A 18 -21.16 4.49 0.27
N THR A 19 -22.16 3.79 -0.26
CA THR A 19 -22.01 2.76 -1.30
C THR A 19 -22.17 3.35 -2.70
N SER A 20 -21.46 4.44 -3.03
CA SER A 20 -21.64 5.10 -4.34
C SER A 20 -20.72 4.58 -5.46
N THR A 21 -21.37 3.91 -6.41
CA THR A 21 -21.38 4.18 -7.86
C THR A 21 -20.07 4.16 -8.67
N THR A 22 -19.71 2.96 -9.16
CA THR A 22 -19.01 2.76 -10.45
C THR A 22 -19.53 1.53 -11.21
N SER A 23 -20.83 1.47 -11.49
CA SER A 23 -21.35 0.58 -12.53
C SER A 23 -21.67 1.38 -13.78
N ALA A 24 -20.67 1.54 -14.66
CA ALA A 24 -20.91 1.85 -16.06
C ALA A 24 -21.27 0.53 -16.77
N THR A 25 -22.54 0.14 -16.71
CA THR A 25 -23.10 -0.90 -17.57
C THR A 25 -23.47 -0.30 -18.92
N THR A 26 -22.95 -0.92 -19.97
CA THR A 26 -23.19 -0.63 -21.40
C THR A 26 -24.63 -0.91 -21.81
N ASP A 27 -25.28 0.01 -22.53
CA ASP A 27 -25.90 -0.33 -23.82
C ASP A 27 -26.22 0.87 -24.74
N ARG A 28 -25.80 0.69 -26.00
CA ARG A 28 -26.18 1.23 -27.32
C ARG A 28 -26.54 2.71 -27.57
N THR A 29 -25.72 3.27 -28.47
CA THR A 29 -25.99 4.26 -29.55
C THR A 29 -26.58 5.62 -29.18
N PHE A 30 -25.71 6.63 -29.03
CA PHE A 30 -25.91 7.94 -29.66
C PHE A 30 -24.56 8.54 -30.05
N ALA A 31 -24.44 8.88 -31.33
CA ALA A 31 -23.27 9.52 -31.90
C ALA A 31 -23.20 11.01 -31.50
N SER A 32 -21.97 11.46 -31.23
CA SER A 32 -21.42 12.82 -31.39
C SER A 32 -22.10 14.00 -30.67
N SER A 33 -21.51 14.44 -29.55
CA SER A 33 -21.46 15.87 -29.16
C SER A 33 -20.25 16.20 -28.27
N SER A 34 -19.03 16.04 -28.81
CA SER A 34 -17.76 16.23 -28.07
C SER A 34 -17.34 17.68 -27.76
N ALA A 35 -18.21 18.69 -27.90
CA ALA A 35 -17.78 20.10 -27.81
C ALA A 35 -18.21 20.87 -26.54
N ARG A 36 -19.14 20.34 -25.71
CA ARG A 36 -19.72 21.14 -24.60
C ARG A 36 -19.16 20.82 -23.20
N THR A 37 -18.33 19.80 -23.03
CA THR A 37 -17.82 19.37 -21.71
C THR A 37 -16.41 19.91 -21.36
N SER A 38 -15.66 20.40 -22.34
CA SER A 38 -14.31 20.99 -22.11
C SER A 38 -14.38 22.38 -21.48
N LEU A 39 -15.33 23.22 -21.91
CA LEU A 39 -15.51 24.58 -21.38
C LEU A 39 -15.91 24.57 -19.90
N ALA A 40 -16.84 23.70 -19.50
CA ALA A 40 -17.23 23.59 -18.08
C ALA A 40 -16.07 23.13 -17.17
N ARG A 41 -15.21 22.24 -17.67
CA ARG A 41 -14.02 21.75 -16.94
C ARG A 41 -12.96 22.84 -16.78
N SER A 42 -12.71 23.62 -17.83
CA SER A 42 -11.77 24.75 -17.79
C SER A 42 -12.32 25.93 -16.97
N SER A 43 -13.62 26.21 -17.02
CA SER A 43 -14.23 27.27 -16.22
C SER A 43 -14.16 26.98 -14.72
N LEU A 44 -14.33 25.72 -14.30
CA LEU A 44 -14.19 25.34 -12.89
C LEU A 44 -12.74 25.46 -12.40
N THR A 45 -11.74 25.03 -13.18
CA THR A 45 -10.33 25.16 -12.79
C THR A 45 -9.86 26.61 -12.78
N LEU A 46 -10.32 27.43 -13.73
CA LEU A 46 -10.04 28.86 -13.77
C LEU A 46 -10.72 29.60 -12.61
N SER A 47 -12.01 29.36 -12.39
CA SER A 47 -12.76 29.96 -11.27
C SER A 47 -12.22 29.54 -9.91
N PHE A 48 -11.70 28.32 -9.78
CA PHE A 48 -11.05 27.90 -8.56
C PHE A 48 -9.67 28.56 -8.41
N ASN A 49 -8.83 28.59 -9.45
CA ASN A 49 -7.53 29.30 -9.41
C ASN A 49 -7.69 30.81 -9.12
N GLU A 50 -8.76 31.44 -9.61
CA GLU A 50 -9.10 32.82 -9.31
C GLU A 50 -9.45 32.99 -7.83
N ARG A 51 -10.29 32.10 -7.28
CA ARG A 51 -10.58 32.04 -5.83
C ARG A 51 -9.34 31.74 -4.97
N LEU A 52 -8.41 30.90 -5.45
CA LEU A 52 -7.14 30.64 -4.76
C LEU A 52 -6.25 31.88 -4.70
N SER A 53 -6.32 32.74 -5.73
CA SER A 53 -5.52 33.96 -5.81
C SER A 53 -6.08 35.08 -4.92
N THR A 54 -7.40 35.05 -4.65
CA THR A 54 -8.09 36.09 -3.85
C THR A 54 -8.29 35.72 -2.37
N ALA A 55 -8.16 34.45 -1.98
CA ALA A 55 -8.37 33.98 -0.60
C ALA A 55 -7.20 34.29 0.39
N SER A 56 -6.45 35.38 0.18
CA SER A 56 -5.24 35.76 0.92
C SER A 56 -5.49 36.39 2.30
N THR A 57 -6.58 36.04 3.00
CA THR A 57 -6.82 36.50 4.37
C THR A 57 -6.26 35.48 5.37
N PRO A 58 -5.36 35.86 6.30
CA PRO A 58 -4.79 34.94 7.27
C PRO A 58 -5.86 34.60 8.32
N THR A 59 -6.60 33.52 8.09
CA THR A 59 -7.36 32.85 9.14
C THR A 59 -6.43 31.83 9.78
N GLY A 60 -6.29 31.89 11.11
CA GLY A 60 -5.23 31.22 11.87
C GLY A 60 -5.01 29.77 11.45
N THR A 61 -3.96 29.54 10.66
CA THR A 61 -3.51 28.21 10.28
C THR A 61 -2.90 27.58 11.53
N SER A 62 -3.54 26.55 12.09
CA SER A 62 -2.83 25.64 12.99
C SER A 62 -1.81 24.88 12.15
N SER A 63 -0.62 25.48 11.96
CA SER A 63 0.51 24.87 11.28
C SER A 63 0.97 23.69 12.13
N SER A 64 0.44 22.51 11.85
CA SER A 64 1.05 21.27 12.32
C SER A 64 2.42 21.21 11.66
N THR A 65 3.47 21.46 12.44
CA THR A 65 4.87 21.34 12.04
C THR A 65 5.05 20.13 11.13
N LEU A 66 5.55 20.34 9.92
CA LEU A 66 5.83 19.28 8.94
C LEU A 66 6.80 18.27 9.56
N PHE A 67 6.26 17.20 10.14
CA PHE A 67 7.07 16.14 10.74
C PHE A 67 7.96 15.52 9.66
N LEU A 68 9.24 15.36 9.97
CA LEU A 68 10.19 14.67 9.11
C LEU A 68 9.69 13.26 8.87
N ARG A 69 9.31 12.94 7.63
CA ARG A 69 8.97 11.58 7.20
C ARG A 69 10.22 10.88 6.67
N PRO A 70 10.85 9.96 7.43
CA PRO A 70 12.17 9.41 7.09
C PRO A 70 12.19 8.70 5.72
N HIS A 71 11.07 8.12 5.27
CA HIS A 71 11.00 7.44 3.97
C HIS A 71 11.12 8.37 2.74
N ARG A 72 11.01 9.70 2.93
CA ARG A 72 11.02 10.71 1.85
C ARG A 72 12.15 11.73 1.98
N THR A 73 13.13 11.51 2.85
CA THR A 73 14.23 12.49 3.06
C THR A 73 15.02 12.78 1.79
N SER A 74 15.07 11.84 0.84
CA SER A 74 15.71 12.00 -0.48
C SER A 74 14.72 12.29 -1.61
N ASP A 75 13.43 12.53 -1.34
CA ASP A 75 12.43 12.80 -2.39
C ASP A 75 12.57 14.25 -2.90
N PRO A 76 12.72 14.47 -4.22
CA PRO A 76 12.70 15.81 -4.81
C PRO A 76 11.44 16.61 -4.50
N HIS A 77 10.28 15.97 -4.39
CA HIS A 77 9.01 16.64 -4.06
C HIS A 77 9.03 17.24 -2.65
N TRP A 78 9.57 16.49 -1.69
CA TRP A 78 9.70 16.97 -0.31
C TRP A 78 10.69 18.14 -0.21
N SER A 79 11.77 18.08 -0.96
CA SER A 79 12.76 19.16 -1.04
C SER A 79 12.14 20.44 -1.62
N ALA A 80 11.30 20.32 -2.65
CA ALA A 80 10.58 21.44 -3.24
C ALA A 80 9.57 22.07 -2.26
N ILE A 81 8.80 21.25 -1.53
CA ILE A 81 7.88 21.74 -0.49
C ILE A 81 8.64 22.50 0.59
N LYS A 82 9.74 21.93 1.12
CA LYS A 82 10.59 22.61 2.11
C LYS A 82 11.13 23.95 1.62
N ALA A 83 11.56 24.02 0.38
CA ALA A 83 12.08 25.26 -0.19
C ALA A 83 11.00 26.35 -0.24
N VAL A 84 9.77 25.99 -0.65
CA VAL A 84 8.65 26.94 -0.67
C VAL A 84 8.22 27.34 0.75
N THR A 85 8.13 26.41 1.69
CA THR A 85 7.75 26.74 3.07
C THR A 85 8.78 27.64 3.74
N ASN A 86 10.08 27.44 3.48
CA ASN A 86 11.15 28.28 4.03
C ASN A 86 11.13 29.71 3.48
N LEU A 87 10.58 29.93 2.29
CA LEU A 87 10.42 31.25 1.67
C LEU A 87 9.13 31.94 2.11
N SER A 88 8.19 31.22 2.73
CA SER A 88 6.94 31.79 3.23
C SER A 88 7.15 32.50 4.56
N SER A 89 6.47 33.63 4.76
CA SER A 89 6.63 34.49 5.94
C SER A 89 6.25 33.81 7.25
N ASP A 90 5.35 32.83 7.20
CA ASP A 90 4.88 32.04 8.36
C ASP A 90 5.45 30.61 8.39
N GLY A 91 6.37 30.28 7.48
CA GLY A 91 6.93 28.93 7.36
C GLY A 91 5.93 27.89 6.84
N GLY A 92 4.76 28.32 6.35
CA GLY A 92 3.65 27.46 5.92
C GLY A 92 3.60 27.23 4.42
N LEU A 93 2.89 26.18 4.01
CA LEU A 93 2.46 26.00 2.63
C LEU A 93 1.05 26.58 2.49
N HIS A 94 0.81 27.37 1.45
CA HIS A 94 -0.47 28.02 1.19
C HIS A 94 -0.99 27.69 -0.21
N LEU A 95 -2.30 27.86 -0.44
CA LEU A 95 -2.91 27.54 -1.73
C LEU A 95 -2.36 28.37 -2.90
N HIS A 96 -1.93 29.61 -2.67
CA HIS A 96 -1.36 30.45 -3.73
C HIS A 96 -0.02 29.93 -4.25
N HIS A 97 0.71 29.12 -3.46
CA HIS A 97 1.92 28.42 -3.92
C HIS A 97 1.60 27.28 -4.90
N LEU A 98 0.34 26.86 -5.01
CA LEU A 98 -0.09 25.79 -5.88
C LEU A 98 -0.73 26.36 -7.15
N LYS A 99 -0.51 25.67 -8.27
CA LYS A 99 -1.18 25.89 -9.55
C LYS A 99 -2.01 24.66 -9.87
N LEU A 100 -3.34 24.79 -9.91
CA LEU A 100 -4.18 23.69 -10.38
C LEU A 100 -4.02 23.50 -11.89
N LEU A 101 -3.81 22.25 -12.29
CA LEU A 101 -3.60 21.88 -13.68
C LEU A 101 -4.83 21.20 -14.28
N ARG A 102 -5.37 20.17 -13.61
CA ARG A 102 -6.45 19.34 -14.17
C ARG A 102 -7.24 18.61 -13.09
N HIS A 103 -8.54 18.44 -13.29
CA HIS A 103 -9.36 17.54 -12.47
C HIS A 103 -8.98 16.06 -12.70
N LEU A 104 -8.70 15.32 -11.62
CA LEU A 104 -8.35 13.90 -11.67
C LEU A 104 -9.57 13.01 -11.43
N GLY A 105 -10.43 13.35 -10.47
CA GLY A 105 -11.59 12.55 -10.12
C GLY A 105 -12.47 13.21 -9.06
N SER A 106 -13.69 12.69 -8.92
CA SER A 106 -14.64 13.08 -7.88
C SER A 106 -14.91 11.87 -7.00
N GLY A 107 -14.74 12.00 -5.69
CA GLY A 107 -15.09 11.00 -4.69
C GLY A 107 -16.35 11.38 -3.92
N ASN A 108 -16.70 10.57 -2.91
CA ASN A 108 -17.87 10.78 -2.08
C ASN A 108 -17.78 12.05 -1.19
N LEU A 109 -16.56 12.39 -0.72
CA LEU A 109 -16.34 13.53 0.17
C LEU A 109 -15.83 14.79 -0.56
N GLY A 110 -15.37 14.68 -1.80
CA GLY A 110 -14.75 15.83 -2.47
C GLY A 110 -14.22 15.54 -3.87
N ARG A 111 -13.45 16.49 -4.40
CA ARG A 111 -12.84 16.42 -5.74
C ARG A 111 -11.33 16.40 -5.62
N VAL A 112 -10.67 15.69 -6.52
CA VAL A 112 -9.21 15.59 -6.57
C VAL A 112 -8.70 16.28 -7.83
N PHE A 113 -7.72 17.16 -7.66
CA PHE A 113 -7.07 17.90 -8.74
C PHE A 113 -5.58 17.60 -8.79
N LEU A 114 -5.05 17.46 -10.00
CA LEU A 114 -3.63 17.57 -10.25
C LEU A 114 -3.23 19.03 -10.05
N CYS A 115 -2.27 19.26 -9.19
CA CYS A 115 -1.66 20.56 -8.97
C CYS A 115 -0.15 20.47 -9.09
N ARG A 116 0.48 21.62 -9.27
CA ARG A 116 1.93 21.77 -9.32
C ARG A 116 2.34 22.89 -8.39
N LEU A 117 3.46 22.71 -7.72
CA LEU A 117 4.08 23.77 -6.95
C LEU A 117 4.62 24.85 -7.91
N ARG A 118 4.24 26.10 -7.71
CA ARG A 118 4.76 27.22 -8.53
C ARG A 118 6.27 27.26 -8.42
N ASP A 119 6.93 27.64 -9.51
CA ASP A 119 8.40 27.72 -9.64
C ASP A 119 9.14 26.36 -9.62
N TYR A 120 8.43 25.23 -9.51
CA TYR A 120 8.99 23.88 -9.58
C TYR A 120 8.26 23.01 -10.63
N ASP A 121 8.79 22.96 -11.85
CA ASP A 121 8.11 22.33 -13.00
C ASP A 121 7.85 20.82 -12.89
N HIS A 122 8.61 20.13 -12.04
CA HIS A 122 8.50 18.70 -11.85
C HIS A 122 7.78 18.29 -10.56
N ALA A 123 7.47 19.23 -9.68
CA ALA A 123 6.83 18.96 -8.39
C ALA A 123 5.30 18.94 -8.53
N ASN A 124 4.78 17.80 -8.98
CA ASN A 124 3.34 17.59 -9.17
C ASN A 124 2.74 16.81 -8.00
N PHE A 125 1.54 17.21 -7.57
CA PHE A 125 0.84 16.67 -6.41
C PHE A 125 -0.64 16.51 -6.72
N ALA A 126 -1.33 15.69 -5.92
CA ALA A 126 -2.78 15.61 -5.92
C ALA A 126 -3.33 16.46 -4.77
N LEU A 127 -4.23 17.38 -5.08
CA LEU A 127 -4.96 18.18 -4.11
C LEU A 127 -6.39 17.66 -4.02
N LYS A 128 -6.72 16.99 -2.92
CA LYS A 128 -8.11 16.64 -2.59
C LYS A 128 -8.76 17.86 -1.94
N VAL A 129 -9.88 18.33 -2.49
CA VAL A 129 -10.63 19.50 -2.05
C VAL A 129 -12.02 19.03 -1.62
N VAL A 130 -12.36 19.34 -0.37
CA VAL A 130 -13.63 18.99 0.28
C VAL A 130 -14.36 20.29 0.62
N ASP A 131 -15.61 20.40 0.19
CA ASP A 131 -16.50 21.52 0.50
C ASP A 131 -17.30 21.18 1.76
N LYS A 132 -17.00 21.83 2.88
CA LYS A 132 -17.61 21.54 4.20
C LYS A 132 -19.10 21.87 4.21
N ASP A 133 -19.54 22.88 3.47
CA ASP A 133 -20.93 23.35 3.48
C ASP A 133 -21.86 22.39 2.74
N LEU A 134 -21.30 21.54 1.86
CA LEU A 134 -22.05 20.52 1.11
C LEU A 134 -22.16 19.17 1.85
N LEU A 135 -21.53 19.03 3.02
CA LEU A 135 -21.43 17.75 3.72
C LEU A 135 -22.26 17.75 5.01
N SER A 136 -22.85 16.59 5.31
CA SER A 136 -23.47 16.34 6.61
C SER A 136 -22.41 16.24 7.71
N SER A 137 -22.81 16.43 8.96
CA SER A 137 -21.92 16.29 10.13
C SER A 137 -21.20 14.93 10.17
N LYS A 138 -21.89 13.84 9.79
CA LYS A 138 -21.30 12.50 9.65
C LYS A 138 -20.18 12.48 8.61
N LYS A 139 -20.41 13.04 7.41
CA LYS A 139 -19.39 13.12 6.36
C LYS A 139 -18.22 14.02 6.76
N LEU A 140 -18.46 15.12 7.46
CA LEU A 140 -17.40 15.98 8.01
C LEU A 140 -16.49 15.23 8.99
N SER A 141 -17.05 14.38 9.85
CA SER A 141 -16.25 13.54 10.76
C SER A 141 -15.32 12.59 9.99
N HIS A 142 -15.76 12.06 8.85
CA HIS A 142 -14.91 11.22 8.00
C HIS A 142 -13.78 12.01 7.33
N VAL A 143 -14.02 13.26 6.91
CA VAL A 143 -12.96 14.15 6.37
C VAL A 143 -11.88 14.41 7.41
N GLN A 144 -12.29 14.70 8.65
CA GLN A 144 -11.36 14.91 9.77
C GLN A 144 -10.53 13.65 10.03
N MET A 145 -11.21 12.50 10.09
CA MET A 145 -10.61 11.18 10.29
C MET A 145 -9.62 10.81 9.18
N GLU A 146 -9.98 11.02 7.91
CA GLU A 146 -9.10 10.79 6.76
C GLU A 146 -7.82 11.60 6.92
N GLY A 147 -7.94 12.91 7.18
CA GLY A 147 -6.78 13.76 7.36
C GLY A 147 -5.91 13.31 8.53
N GLU A 148 -6.50 12.85 9.64
CA GLU A 148 -5.76 12.34 10.81
C GLU A 148 -5.00 11.07 10.46
N ILE A 149 -5.64 10.11 9.79
CA ILE A 149 -4.99 8.90 9.29
C ILE A 149 -3.80 9.27 8.42
N LEU A 150 -4.02 10.09 7.38
CA LEU A 150 -2.97 10.52 6.45
C LEU A 150 -1.79 11.24 7.12
N SER A 151 -2.05 11.93 8.23
CA SER A 151 -1.00 12.59 9.01
C SER A 151 -0.06 11.60 9.71
N MET A 152 -0.55 10.40 10.03
CA MET A 152 0.20 9.35 10.73
C MET A 152 0.96 8.41 9.79
N LEU A 153 0.59 8.33 8.50
CA LEU A 153 1.17 7.35 7.57
C LEU A 153 2.61 7.68 7.18
N ASP A 154 3.50 6.70 7.32
CA ASP A 154 4.88 6.73 6.83
C ASP A 154 5.22 5.37 6.20
N HIS A 155 4.88 5.20 4.93
CA HIS A 155 5.02 3.92 4.24
C HIS A 155 5.15 4.09 2.72
N PRO A 156 6.02 3.34 2.01
CA PRO A 156 6.27 3.54 0.57
C PRO A 156 5.06 3.30 -0.34
N PHE A 157 4.09 2.48 0.08
CA PHE A 157 2.89 2.15 -0.68
C PHE A 157 1.62 2.86 -0.16
N LEU A 158 1.79 3.86 0.71
CA LEU A 158 0.72 4.72 1.21
C LEU A 158 1.03 6.19 0.87
N PRO A 159 0.01 7.04 0.77
CA PRO A 159 0.20 8.42 0.38
C PRO A 159 0.86 9.22 1.51
N THR A 160 1.77 10.10 1.14
CA THR A 160 2.29 11.13 2.02
C THR A 160 1.34 12.33 2.04
N LEU A 161 0.98 12.80 3.24
CA LEU A 161 0.33 14.10 3.43
C LEU A 161 1.40 15.19 3.55
N TYR A 162 1.50 16.02 2.52
CA TYR A 162 2.44 17.13 2.48
C TYR A 162 1.92 18.35 3.23
N ALA A 163 0.61 18.61 3.16
CA ALA A 163 -0.02 19.72 3.86
C ALA A 163 -1.53 19.47 4.00
N ARG A 164 -2.10 19.97 5.09
CA ARG A 164 -3.54 20.20 5.24
C ARG A 164 -3.78 21.70 5.20
N LEU A 165 -4.65 22.17 4.31
CA LEU A 165 -4.96 23.58 4.13
C LEU A 165 -6.44 23.79 4.39
N GLU A 166 -6.77 24.72 5.28
CA GLU A 166 -8.13 25.12 5.59
C GLU A 166 -8.36 26.52 5.02
N VAL A 167 -9.32 26.68 4.11
CA VAL A 167 -9.63 27.98 3.49
C VAL A 167 -11.13 28.15 3.37
N SER A 168 -11.70 29.05 4.17
CA SER A 168 -13.15 29.26 4.26
C SER A 168 -13.88 27.93 4.57
N HIS A 169 -14.88 27.57 3.77
CA HIS A 169 -15.57 26.28 3.83
C HIS A 169 -14.81 25.13 3.14
N TYR A 170 -13.60 25.31 2.62
CA TYR A 170 -12.83 24.23 2.01
C TYR A 170 -11.79 23.63 2.97
N THR A 171 -11.75 22.30 3.01
CA THR A 171 -10.62 21.52 3.54
C THR A 171 -9.86 20.90 2.37
N CYS A 172 -8.55 21.11 2.32
CA CYS A 172 -7.69 20.62 1.25
C CYS A 172 -6.58 19.73 1.80
N LEU A 173 -6.38 18.56 1.18
CA LEU A 173 -5.33 17.61 1.51
C LEU A 173 -4.37 17.51 0.32
N LEU A 174 -3.13 17.92 0.51
CA LEU A 174 -2.07 17.83 -0.49
C LEU A 174 -1.31 16.52 -0.32
N ILE A 175 -1.43 15.62 -1.29
CA ILE A 175 -0.88 14.27 -1.25
C ILE A 175 -0.09 13.92 -2.52
N ASP A 176 0.58 12.76 -2.52
CA ASP A 176 1.30 12.24 -3.67
C ASP A 176 0.40 12.14 -4.93
N TYR A 177 0.97 12.49 -6.08
CA TYR A 177 0.33 12.27 -7.37
C TYR A 177 0.83 10.98 -8.02
N CYS A 178 -0.10 10.12 -8.43
CA CYS A 178 0.17 8.86 -9.15
C CYS A 178 -0.16 9.01 -10.65
N PRO A 179 0.84 9.21 -11.53
CA PRO A 179 0.60 9.44 -12.95
C PRO A 179 0.14 8.21 -13.72
N GLY A 180 0.33 7.00 -13.18
CA GLY A 180 -0.09 5.75 -13.80
C GLY A 180 -1.60 5.51 -13.78
N GLY A 181 -2.36 6.33 -13.03
CA GLY A 181 -3.80 6.12 -12.80
C GLY A 181 -4.05 4.98 -11.83
N ASP A 182 -5.26 4.43 -11.86
CA ASP A 182 -5.69 3.30 -11.03
C ASP A 182 -5.44 1.93 -11.68
N LEU A 183 -5.34 0.89 -10.83
CA LEU A 183 -5.12 -0.49 -11.23
C LEU A 183 -6.31 -1.06 -12.00
N HIS A 184 -7.54 -0.60 -11.72
CA HIS A 184 -8.74 -0.95 -12.51
C HIS A 184 -8.58 -0.59 -13.99
N SER A 185 -8.11 0.63 -14.25
CA SER A 185 -7.85 1.12 -15.61
C SER A 185 -6.68 0.39 -16.27
N LEU A 186 -5.72 -0.13 -15.50
CA LEU A 186 -4.69 -1.03 -16.02
C LEU A 186 -5.26 -2.42 -16.35
N LEU A 187 -6.12 -2.97 -15.49
CA LEU A 187 -6.76 -4.26 -15.66
C LEU A 187 -7.60 -4.29 -16.94
N ARG A 188 -8.42 -3.24 -17.17
CA ARG A 188 -9.25 -3.10 -18.39
C ARG A 188 -8.46 -2.98 -19.71
N LYS A 189 -7.15 -2.67 -19.64
CA LYS A 189 -6.27 -2.67 -20.82
C LYS A 189 -5.72 -4.05 -21.14
N GLN A 190 -5.84 -5.02 -20.22
CA GLN A 190 -5.36 -6.37 -20.43
C GLN A 190 -6.36 -7.20 -21.24
N PRO A 191 -5.89 -8.21 -21.99
CA PRO A 191 -6.76 -9.20 -22.60
C PRO A 191 -7.67 -9.87 -21.54
N GLY A 192 -8.97 -9.91 -21.82
CA GLY A 192 -9.97 -10.51 -20.93
C GLY A 192 -10.13 -9.80 -19.57
N ASN A 193 -9.56 -8.59 -19.40
CA ASN A 193 -9.47 -7.88 -18.12
C ASN A 193 -8.73 -8.69 -17.04
N ARG A 194 -7.67 -9.42 -17.40
CA ARG A 194 -6.92 -10.29 -16.49
C ARG A 194 -5.44 -9.97 -16.49
N LEU A 195 -4.81 -10.05 -15.33
CA LEU A 195 -3.37 -9.95 -15.19
C LEU A 195 -2.75 -11.36 -15.07
N PRO A 196 -1.53 -11.58 -15.58
CA PRO A 196 -0.77 -12.80 -15.34
C PRO A 196 -0.56 -13.05 -13.84
N VAL A 197 -0.50 -14.31 -13.42
CA VAL A 197 -0.35 -14.71 -12.01
C VAL A 197 0.85 -14.02 -11.35
N GLN A 198 1.97 -13.92 -12.06
CA GLN A 198 3.16 -13.24 -11.55
C GLN A 198 2.95 -11.74 -11.30
N ALA A 199 2.18 -11.06 -12.17
CA ALA A 199 1.84 -9.66 -11.99
C ALA A 199 0.87 -9.45 -10.83
N VAL A 200 -0.13 -10.33 -10.68
CA VAL A 200 -1.03 -10.32 -9.52
C VAL A 200 -0.26 -10.55 -8.22
N ARG A 201 0.66 -11.53 -8.19
CA ARG A 201 1.54 -11.79 -7.04
C ARG A 201 2.32 -10.55 -6.63
N PHE A 202 2.87 -9.81 -7.61
CA PHE A 202 3.58 -8.55 -7.36
C PHE A 202 2.67 -7.50 -6.71
N PHE A 203 1.57 -7.12 -7.37
CA PHE A 203 0.69 -6.06 -6.85
C PHE A 203 0.04 -6.44 -5.52
N ALA A 204 -0.39 -7.70 -5.37
CA ALA A 204 -0.97 -8.20 -4.13
C ALA A 204 0.04 -8.19 -2.97
N ALA A 205 1.32 -8.48 -3.23
CA ALA A 205 2.35 -8.41 -2.19
C ALA A 205 2.58 -6.99 -1.68
N GLU A 206 2.54 -5.98 -2.55
CA GLU A 206 2.68 -4.58 -2.14
C GLU A 206 1.47 -4.09 -1.35
N VAL A 207 0.27 -4.43 -1.82
CA VAL A 207 -0.99 -4.15 -1.10
C VAL A 207 -1.01 -4.84 0.26
N LEU A 208 -0.55 -6.09 0.36
CA LEU A 208 -0.48 -6.83 1.61
C LEU A 208 0.41 -6.13 2.65
N VAL A 209 1.57 -5.64 2.25
CA VAL A 209 2.49 -4.91 3.14
C VAL A 209 1.90 -3.54 3.53
N ALA A 210 1.18 -2.88 2.63
CA ALA A 210 0.47 -1.65 2.95
C ALA A 210 -0.64 -1.86 3.99
N LEU A 211 -1.45 -2.93 3.85
CA LEU A 211 -2.49 -3.30 4.81
C LEU A 211 -1.91 -3.73 6.16
N GLU A 212 -0.83 -4.53 6.17
CA GLU A 212 -0.11 -4.90 7.39
C GLU A 212 0.30 -3.67 8.20
N TYR A 213 0.84 -2.65 7.53
CA TYR A 213 1.22 -1.40 8.18
C TYR A 213 0.01 -0.66 8.76
N LEU A 214 -1.09 -0.56 8.01
CA LEU A 214 -2.33 0.05 8.50
C LEU A 214 -2.87 -0.68 9.73
N HIS A 215 -2.94 -2.01 9.67
CA HIS A 215 -3.38 -2.85 10.79
C HIS A 215 -2.48 -2.69 12.00
N ALA A 216 -1.16 -2.60 11.83
CA ALA A 216 -0.22 -2.35 12.93
C ALA A 216 -0.40 -0.97 13.59
N LEU A 217 -0.97 0.00 12.88
CA LEU A 217 -1.38 1.31 13.42
C LEU A 217 -2.82 1.32 13.96
N GLY A 218 -3.52 0.18 13.90
CA GLY A 218 -4.92 0.06 14.31
C GLY A 218 -5.91 0.66 13.32
N ILE A 219 -5.52 0.77 12.06
CA ILE A 219 -6.36 1.30 10.99
C ILE A 219 -6.88 0.14 10.16
N VAL A 220 -8.21 0.01 10.07
CA VAL A 220 -8.87 -0.91 9.13
C VAL A 220 -9.36 -0.09 7.94
N TYR A 221 -8.99 -0.51 6.74
CA TYR A 221 -9.07 0.26 5.51
C TYR A 221 -10.48 0.26 4.87
N ARG A 222 -11.14 -0.90 4.81
CA ARG A 222 -12.54 -1.15 4.39
C ARG A 222 -12.96 -0.85 2.95
N ASP A 223 -12.11 -0.26 2.12
CA ASP A 223 -12.46 0.02 0.71
C ASP A 223 -11.37 -0.43 -0.26
N LEU A 224 -10.82 -1.63 -0.05
CA LEU A 224 -9.91 -2.22 -1.01
C LEU A 224 -10.64 -2.63 -2.28
N LYS A 225 -10.18 -2.09 -3.40
CA LYS A 225 -10.58 -2.42 -4.77
C LYS A 225 -9.56 -1.85 -5.77
N PRO A 226 -9.48 -2.36 -7.02
CA PRO A 226 -8.53 -1.89 -8.02
C PRO A 226 -8.63 -0.40 -8.35
N GLU A 227 -9.79 0.23 -8.15
CA GLU A 227 -9.96 1.68 -8.33
C GLU A 227 -9.19 2.51 -7.29
N ASN A 228 -9.02 1.98 -6.08
CA ASN A 228 -8.35 2.68 -4.98
C ASN A 228 -6.85 2.32 -4.89
N VAL A 229 -6.35 1.44 -5.75
CA VAL A 229 -4.92 1.12 -5.89
C VAL A 229 -4.34 1.90 -7.05
N LEU A 230 -3.60 2.97 -6.76
CA LEU A 230 -2.99 3.84 -7.76
C LEU A 230 -1.60 3.36 -8.15
N LEU A 231 -1.14 3.76 -9.33
CA LEU A 231 0.17 3.41 -9.91
C LEU A 231 1.09 4.63 -9.95
N ARG A 232 2.21 4.53 -9.24
CA ARG A 232 3.26 5.54 -9.19
C ARG A 232 4.06 5.57 -10.50
N GLU A 233 4.89 6.61 -10.68
CA GLU A 233 5.74 6.77 -11.88
C GLU A 233 6.76 5.64 -12.07
N ASP A 234 7.20 5.04 -10.95
CA ASP A 234 8.14 3.93 -10.92
C ASP A 234 7.46 2.57 -11.14
N GLY A 235 6.12 2.52 -11.23
CA GLY A 235 5.33 1.31 -11.46
C GLY A 235 4.87 0.57 -10.20
N HIS A 236 5.23 1.06 -9.01
CA HIS A 236 4.78 0.53 -7.73
C HIS A 236 3.39 1.05 -7.35
N VAL A 237 2.68 0.34 -6.48
CA VAL A 237 1.35 0.75 -6.02
C VAL A 237 1.39 1.86 -4.97
N MET A 238 0.27 2.56 -4.84
CA MET A 238 -0.05 3.42 -3.71
C MET A 238 -1.55 3.30 -3.42
N LEU A 239 -1.93 2.94 -2.20
CA LEU A 239 -3.34 2.97 -1.80
C LEU A 239 -3.84 4.42 -1.75
N SER A 240 -5.14 4.62 -1.97
CA SER A 240 -5.80 5.92 -1.96
C SER A 240 -7.19 5.82 -1.32
N ASP A 241 -7.86 6.94 -1.10
CA ASP A 241 -9.22 6.99 -0.54
C ASP A 241 -9.35 6.35 0.86
N PHE A 242 -9.07 7.13 1.90
CA PHE A 242 -9.12 6.70 3.30
C PHE A 242 -10.42 7.15 4.00
N ASP A 243 -11.43 7.57 3.23
CA ASP A 243 -12.70 8.15 3.70
C ASP A 243 -13.57 7.16 4.48
N LEU A 244 -13.33 5.87 4.27
CA LEU A 244 -14.03 4.77 4.91
C LEU A 244 -13.20 4.06 5.97
N CYS A 245 -11.97 4.48 6.22
CA CYS A 245 -11.15 3.86 7.25
C CYS A 245 -11.73 4.09 8.65
N PHE A 246 -11.40 3.21 9.58
CA PHE A 246 -11.65 3.45 10.99
C PHE A 246 -10.46 3.05 11.84
N LYS A 247 -10.33 3.69 13.02
CA LYS A 247 -9.32 3.36 14.01
C LYS A 247 -9.86 2.44 15.09
N ALA A 248 -9.02 1.54 15.53
CA ALA A 248 -9.19 0.65 16.67
C ALA A 248 -7.88 0.56 17.45
N ASP A 249 -7.98 0.08 18.69
CA ASP A 249 -6.78 -0.23 19.47
C ASP A 249 -6.08 -1.48 18.93
N VAL A 250 -4.75 -1.49 19.02
CA VAL A 250 -3.90 -2.63 18.69
C VAL A 250 -2.97 -2.89 19.85
N VAL A 251 -2.82 -4.17 20.19
CA VAL A 251 -1.81 -4.62 21.15
C VAL A 251 -0.80 -5.48 20.39
N PRO A 252 0.37 -4.92 20.02
CA PRO A 252 1.41 -5.70 19.38
C PRO A 252 1.91 -6.80 20.33
N THR A 253 2.06 -8.01 19.80
CA THR A 253 2.51 -9.18 20.56
C THR A 253 3.63 -9.90 19.81
N PHE A 254 4.49 -10.59 20.57
CA PHE A 254 5.41 -11.57 20.03
C PHE A 254 4.88 -12.96 20.35
N GLU A 255 4.49 -13.69 19.32
CA GLU A 255 4.04 -15.06 19.46
C GLU A 255 5.19 -16.01 19.10
N CYS A 256 5.51 -16.94 19.99
CA CYS A 256 6.47 -17.99 19.73
C CYS A 256 5.79 -19.17 19.04
N ARG A 257 6.36 -19.62 17.93
CA ARG A 257 5.90 -20.80 17.20
C ARG A 257 7.01 -21.83 17.09
N GLU A 258 6.64 -23.10 17.16
CA GLU A 258 7.56 -24.20 16.86
C GLU A 258 7.88 -24.19 15.36
N GLY A 259 9.14 -23.91 15.03
CA GLY A 259 9.64 -23.93 13.66
C GLY A 259 9.78 -25.36 13.13
N PRO A 260 9.89 -25.53 11.79
CA PRO A 260 10.12 -26.84 11.21
C PRO A 260 11.44 -27.44 11.71
N THR A 261 11.41 -28.67 12.24
CA THR A 261 12.58 -29.38 12.73
C THR A 261 13.62 -29.53 11.62
N LYS A 262 14.78 -28.86 11.72
CA LYS A 262 15.88 -29.06 10.78
C LYS A 262 16.56 -30.40 11.07
N ARG A 263 16.19 -31.45 10.34
CA ARG A 263 16.99 -32.69 10.30
C ARG A 263 18.34 -32.39 9.64
N LYS A 264 19.43 -32.39 10.40
CA LYS A 264 20.79 -32.36 9.85
C LYS A 264 20.95 -33.55 8.89
N LYS A 265 21.17 -33.30 7.58
CA LYS A 265 21.59 -34.35 6.64
C LYS A 265 22.92 -34.90 7.14
N ARG A 266 22.93 -36.17 7.52
CA ARG A 266 24.15 -36.89 7.93
C ARG A 266 25.07 -36.99 6.73
N THR A 267 26.25 -36.39 6.79
CA THR A 267 27.39 -36.88 6.01
C THR A 267 27.76 -38.25 6.58
N SER A 268 27.57 -39.30 5.80
CA SER A 268 27.98 -40.66 6.17
C SER A 268 29.51 -40.69 6.19
N CYS A 269 30.11 -40.63 7.38
CA CYS A 269 31.47 -41.11 7.60
C CYS A 269 31.37 -42.49 8.25
N ASN A 270 31.83 -43.51 7.51
CA ASN A 270 31.97 -44.86 8.01
C ASN A 270 33.30 -44.95 8.77
N CYS A 271 33.28 -44.74 10.08
CA CYS A 271 34.34 -45.21 10.95
C CYS A 271 33.83 -45.42 12.39
N LEU A 272 33.83 -46.72 12.74
CA LEU A 272 34.00 -47.31 14.06
C LEU A 272 32.89 -47.18 15.12
N SER A 273 32.63 -48.35 15.72
CA SER A 273 31.69 -48.68 16.77
C SER A 273 31.77 -47.76 17.98
N GLY A 274 30.70 -47.01 18.23
CA GLY A 274 30.51 -46.20 19.43
C GLY A 274 29.03 -45.88 19.65
N ARG A 275 28.53 -46.19 20.84
CA ARG A 275 27.23 -45.87 21.46
C ARG A 275 26.34 -44.86 20.69
N ARG A 276 25.17 -45.31 20.23
CA ARG A 276 24.12 -44.46 19.63
C ARG A 276 23.52 -43.52 20.68
N THR A 277 24.08 -42.32 20.84
CA THR A 277 23.40 -41.21 21.50
C THR A 277 22.58 -40.44 20.46
N ARG A 278 21.23 -40.46 20.60
CA ARG A 278 20.34 -39.55 19.86
C ARG A 278 20.74 -38.11 20.24
N SER A 279 21.24 -37.33 19.29
CA SER A 279 21.37 -35.88 19.48
C SER A 279 19.96 -35.29 19.65
N PRO A 280 19.72 -34.39 20.61
CA PRO A 280 18.43 -33.70 20.73
C PRO A 280 18.10 -32.99 19.41
N GLU A 281 16.89 -33.17 18.90
CA GLU A 281 16.35 -32.33 17.84
C GLU A 281 16.22 -30.91 18.41
N GLU A 282 17.06 -29.98 17.97
CA GLU A 282 16.96 -28.57 18.38
C GLU A 282 15.67 -28.00 17.80
N LEU A 283 14.66 -27.86 18.66
CA LEU A 283 13.44 -27.10 18.38
C LEU A 283 13.84 -25.63 18.22
N ILE A 284 13.71 -25.10 17.01
CA ILE A 284 13.89 -23.68 16.76
C ILE A 284 12.56 -23.01 17.08
N MET A 285 12.48 -22.27 18.19
CA MET A 285 11.36 -21.36 18.45
C MET A 285 11.58 -20.09 17.64
N GLU A 286 10.67 -19.81 16.70
CA GLU A 286 10.65 -18.57 15.95
C GLU A 286 9.64 -17.63 16.61
N ALA A 287 10.11 -16.47 17.09
CA ALA A 287 9.25 -15.42 17.60
C ALA A 287 8.77 -14.55 16.43
N GLU A 288 7.46 -14.38 16.32
CA GLU A 288 6.82 -13.61 15.25
C GLU A 288 6.09 -12.41 15.84
N PHE A 289 6.33 -11.25 15.23
CA PHE A 289 5.62 -10.03 15.57
C PHE A 289 4.23 -10.06 14.94
N VAL A 290 3.19 -9.83 15.76
CA VAL A 290 1.79 -9.75 15.35
C VAL A 290 1.21 -8.45 15.91
N ALA A 291 0.66 -7.61 15.05
CA ALA A 291 0.05 -6.34 15.42
C ALA A 291 -1.29 -6.18 14.68
N GLU A 292 -2.19 -7.12 14.90
CA GLU A 292 -3.53 -7.08 14.30
C GLU A 292 -4.56 -6.42 15.24
N PRO A 293 -5.46 -5.58 14.72
CA PRO A 293 -6.51 -4.94 15.50
C PRO A 293 -7.66 -5.91 15.81
N ASN A 294 -7.38 -6.97 16.58
CA ASN A 294 -8.34 -8.04 16.88
C ASN A 294 -9.53 -7.57 17.72
N SER A 295 -9.38 -6.45 18.43
CA SER A 295 -10.47 -5.77 19.18
C SER A 295 -11.26 -4.77 18.33
N ALA A 296 -10.92 -4.60 17.05
CA ALA A 296 -11.66 -3.72 16.17
C ALA A 296 -13.12 -4.17 16.04
N PHE A 297 -14.04 -3.24 16.26
CA PHE A 297 -15.46 -3.50 16.10
C PHE A 297 -16.20 -2.25 15.62
N SER A 298 -16.93 -2.38 14.51
CA SER A 298 -17.77 -1.32 13.97
C SER A 298 -19.11 -1.89 13.48
N ARG A 299 -20.17 -1.10 13.56
CA ARG A 299 -21.51 -1.45 13.02
C ARG A 299 -21.84 -0.76 11.70
N SER A 300 -20.94 0.08 11.19
CA SER A 300 -21.18 0.84 9.96
C SER A 300 -21.07 -0.06 8.73
N CYS A 301 -22.16 -0.20 7.96
CA CYS A 301 -22.12 -0.88 6.67
C CYS A 301 -21.60 0.09 5.59
N VAL A 302 -20.32 -0.03 5.21
CA VAL A 302 -19.66 0.82 4.22
C VAL A 302 -18.81 -0.02 3.27
N GLY A 303 -18.50 0.52 2.10
CA GLY A 303 -17.63 -0.11 1.10
C GLY A 303 -18.35 -0.39 -0.21
N THR A 304 -17.63 -1.02 -1.13
CA THR A 304 -18.14 -1.37 -2.46
C THR A 304 -18.87 -2.71 -2.42
N HIS A 305 -20.12 -2.77 -2.90
CA HIS A 305 -21.01 -3.93 -2.78
C HIS A 305 -20.38 -5.29 -3.14
N GLU A 306 -19.57 -5.35 -4.21
CA GLU A 306 -18.92 -6.58 -4.67
C GLU A 306 -17.77 -7.05 -3.78
N TYR A 307 -17.27 -6.16 -2.92
CA TYR A 307 -16.14 -6.36 -2.00
C TYR A 307 -16.56 -6.53 -0.54
N LEU A 308 -17.85 -6.35 -0.22
CA LEU A 308 -18.35 -6.46 1.15
C LEU A 308 -18.17 -7.89 1.68
N ALA A 309 -17.70 -7.98 2.92
CA ALA A 309 -17.61 -9.24 3.64
C ALA A 309 -19.00 -9.72 4.13
N PRO A 310 -19.25 -11.03 4.30
CA PRO A 310 -20.54 -11.56 4.73
C PRO A 310 -21.05 -10.97 6.06
N GLU A 311 -20.16 -10.73 7.01
CA GLU A 311 -20.48 -10.14 8.31
C GLU A 311 -20.94 -8.67 8.21
N LEU A 312 -20.43 -7.92 7.22
CA LEU A 312 -20.88 -6.56 6.90
C LEU A 312 -22.30 -6.60 6.31
N VAL A 313 -22.56 -7.52 5.39
CA VAL A 313 -23.89 -7.72 4.78
C VAL A 313 -24.93 -8.13 5.83
N SER A 314 -24.53 -8.94 6.81
CA SER A 314 -25.42 -9.43 7.87
C SER A 314 -25.74 -8.38 8.95
N GLY A 315 -25.00 -7.27 9.02
CA GLY A 315 -25.24 -6.19 10.00
C GLY A 315 -24.87 -6.51 11.45
N ASN A 316 -24.22 -7.66 11.72
CA ASN A 316 -23.84 -8.12 13.06
C ASN A 316 -22.62 -7.38 13.66
N GLY A 317 -22.09 -6.40 12.93
CA GLY A 317 -20.82 -5.76 13.22
C GLY A 317 -19.63 -6.50 12.60
N HIS A 318 -18.51 -5.80 12.47
CA HIS A 318 -17.33 -6.28 11.77
C HIS A 318 -16.04 -5.78 12.41
N GLY A 319 -14.96 -6.54 12.26
CA GLY A 319 -13.62 -6.21 12.73
C GLY A 319 -12.59 -6.14 11.59
N ASN A 320 -11.33 -6.42 11.89
CA ASN A 320 -10.21 -6.40 10.94
C ASN A 320 -10.35 -7.39 9.77
N GLY A 321 -11.08 -8.49 9.96
CA GLY A 321 -11.25 -9.55 8.96
C GLY A 321 -11.89 -9.13 7.63
N VAL A 322 -12.52 -7.95 7.56
CA VAL A 322 -13.14 -7.43 6.33
C VAL A 322 -12.09 -7.04 5.28
N ASP A 323 -10.92 -6.55 5.69
CA ASP A 323 -9.84 -6.19 4.77
C ASP A 323 -9.22 -7.45 4.14
N TRP A 324 -9.10 -8.53 4.91
CA TRP A 324 -8.63 -9.82 4.40
C TRP A 324 -9.61 -10.48 3.44
N TRP A 325 -10.91 -10.33 3.68
CA TRP A 325 -11.93 -10.70 2.71
C TRP A 325 -11.80 -9.90 1.41
N ALA A 326 -11.74 -8.57 1.52
CA ALA A 326 -11.59 -7.68 0.37
C ALA A 326 -10.29 -7.97 -0.41
N PHE A 327 -9.22 -8.36 0.28
CA PHE A 327 -7.96 -8.80 -0.32
C PHE A 327 -8.12 -10.09 -1.13
N GLY A 328 -8.93 -11.05 -0.67
CA GLY A 328 -9.29 -12.24 -1.44
C GLY A 328 -10.09 -11.91 -2.70
N VAL A 329 -11.08 -11.02 -2.59
CA VAL A 329 -11.88 -10.53 -3.73
C VAL A 329 -10.99 -9.80 -4.74
N PHE A 330 -10.07 -8.97 -4.25
CA PHE A 330 -9.11 -8.21 -5.05
C PHE A 330 -8.21 -9.14 -5.88
N ILE A 331 -7.57 -10.14 -5.25
CA ILE A 331 -6.73 -11.11 -5.98
C ILE A 331 -7.55 -11.86 -7.03
N TYR A 332 -8.76 -12.29 -6.68
CA TYR A 332 -9.67 -12.97 -7.61
C TYR A 332 -9.99 -12.08 -8.82
N GLU A 333 -10.36 -10.81 -8.60
CA GLU A 333 -10.69 -9.90 -9.69
C GLU A 333 -9.50 -9.68 -10.63
N LEU A 334 -8.29 -9.51 -10.10
CA LEU A 334 -7.11 -9.33 -10.95
C LEU A 334 -6.80 -10.57 -11.82
N LEU A 335 -7.08 -11.78 -11.33
CA LEU A 335 -6.84 -13.04 -12.06
C LEU A 335 -7.95 -13.38 -13.05
N TYR A 336 -9.21 -13.09 -12.70
CA TYR A 336 -10.38 -13.57 -13.43
C TYR A 336 -11.15 -12.49 -14.17
N GLY A 337 -10.87 -11.21 -13.91
CA GLY A 337 -11.47 -10.04 -14.55
C GLY A 337 -12.91 -9.75 -14.12
N THR A 338 -13.39 -10.43 -13.08
CA THR A 338 -14.69 -10.25 -12.44
C THR A 338 -14.57 -10.57 -10.95
N THR A 339 -15.47 -10.06 -10.13
CA THR A 339 -15.55 -10.43 -8.70
C THR A 339 -16.22 -11.80 -8.54
N PRO A 340 -15.91 -12.56 -7.45
CA PRO A 340 -16.30 -13.97 -7.31
C PRO A 340 -17.80 -14.18 -7.04
N PHE A 341 -18.47 -13.18 -6.47
CA PHE A 341 -19.89 -13.30 -6.06
C PHE A 341 -20.82 -12.39 -6.87
N LYS A 342 -20.32 -11.79 -7.96
CA LYS A 342 -21.09 -10.89 -8.82
C LYS A 342 -22.38 -11.55 -9.29
N GLY A 343 -23.50 -10.87 -9.06
CA GLY A 343 -24.78 -11.18 -9.69
C GLY A 343 -25.22 -10.08 -10.65
N TRP A 344 -26.26 -10.40 -11.41
CA TRP A 344 -27.06 -9.50 -12.26
C TRP A 344 -27.61 -8.23 -11.57
N SER A 345 -27.86 -8.24 -10.26
CA SER A 345 -28.25 -7.05 -9.48
C SER A 345 -27.43 -6.90 -8.20
N LYS A 346 -27.46 -5.72 -7.57
CA LYS A 346 -26.77 -5.50 -6.28
C LYS A 346 -27.28 -6.47 -5.21
N GLU A 347 -28.60 -6.64 -5.12
CA GLU A 347 -29.26 -7.52 -4.16
C GLU A 347 -28.86 -8.98 -4.37
N SER A 348 -28.75 -9.40 -5.64
CA SER A 348 -28.29 -10.74 -5.97
C SER A 348 -26.82 -10.97 -5.60
N THR A 349 -25.96 -9.96 -5.77
CA THR A 349 -24.56 -10.01 -5.33
C THR A 349 -24.48 -10.14 -3.82
N LEU A 350 -25.22 -9.31 -3.07
CA LEU A 350 -25.28 -9.41 -1.61
C LEU A 350 -25.81 -10.77 -1.13
N ARG A 351 -26.83 -11.32 -1.82
CA ARG A 351 -27.34 -12.67 -1.55
C ARG A 351 -26.29 -13.74 -1.80
N ASN A 352 -25.52 -13.65 -2.89
CA ASN A 352 -24.42 -14.57 -3.17
C ASN A 352 -23.32 -14.48 -2.09
N ILE A 353 -22.97 -13.26 -1.65
CA ILE A 353 -22.01 -13.02 -0.57
C ILE A 353 -22.50 -13.64 0.74
N ALA A 354 -23.76 -13.46 1.11
CA ALA A 354 -24.34 -13.99 2.34
C ALA A 354 -24.66 -15.50 2.28
N SER A 355 -24.68 -16.09 1.09
CA SER A 355 -24.99 -17.52 0.93
C SER A 355 -23.91 -18.44 1.49
N SER A 356 -24.27 -19.69 1.77
CA SER A 356 -23.34 -20.77 2.15
C SER A 356 -22.48 -21.27 0.98
N ARG A 357 -22.59 -20.68 -0.22
CA ARG A 357 -21.79 -21.07 -1.39
C ARG A 357 -20.34 -20.63 -1.21
N ASN A 358 -19.44 -21.57 -1.44
CA ASN A 358 -18.00 -21.29 -1.53
C ASN A 358 -17.68 -20.56 -2.85
N VAL A 359 -16.49 -19.95 -2.90
CA VAL A 359 -15.96 -19.37 -4.13
C VAL A 359 -15.82 -20.46 -5.21
N SER A 360 -16.14 -20.10 -6.46
CA SER A 360 -15.99 -20.98 -7.63
C SER A 360 -14.96 -20.41 -8.59
N PHE A 361 -14.15 -21.27 -9.22
CA PHE A 361 -13.14 -20.86 -10.17
C PHE A 361 -13.49 -21.35 -11.59
N PRO A 362 -13.46 -20.47 -12.61
CA PRO A 362 -13.59 -20.91 -13.99
C PRO A 362 -12.50 -21.92 -14.37
N VAL A 363 -12.90 -23.03 -15.00
CA VAL A 363 -11.97 -24.03 -15.54
C VAL A 363 -11.25 -23.44 -16.75
N ALA A 364 -9.93 -23.54 -16.76
CA ALA A 364 -9.09 -23.16 -17.88
C ALA A 364 -8.44 -24.40 -18.49
N GLU A 365 -8.31 -24.45 -19.81
CA GLU A 365 -7.67 -25.56 -20.53
C GLU A 365 -6.16 -25.65 -20.25
N VAL A 366 -5.53 -24.50 -19.97
CA VAL A 366 -4.11 -24.39 -19.61
C VAL A 366 -3.99 -23.63 -18.30
N GLU A 367 -3.30 -24.23 -17.33
CA GLU A 367 -3.08 -23.64 -16.02
C GLU A 367 -1.71 -22.95 -15.94
N GLU A 368 -1.72 -21.65 -15.65
CA GLU A 368 -0.49 -20.87 -15.41
C GLU A 368 0.17 -21.31 -14.09
N GLU A 369 1.50 -21.32 -14.06
CA GLU A 369 2.27 -21.63 -12.85
C GLU A 369 1.88 -20.73 -11.67
N GLY A 370 1.56 -21.34 -10.53
CA GLY A 370 1.12 -20.64 -9.31
C GLY A 370 -0.37 -20.31 -9.26
N MET A 371 -1.17 -20.68 -10.27
CA MET A 371 -2.63 -20.53 -10.23
C MET A 371 -3.26 -21.39 -9.13
N ALA A 372 -2.79 -22.62 -8.94
CA ALA A 372 -3.25 -23.50 -7.86
C ALA A 372 -3.02 -22.88 -6.48
N ASP A 373 -1.82 -22.32 -6.26
CA ASP A 373 -1.49 -21.63 -5.02
C ASP A 373 -2.34 -20.36 -4.82
N ALA A 374 -2.67 -19.65 -5.89
CA ALA A 374 -3.55 -18.49 -5.85
C ALA A 374 -4.97 -18.86 -5.43
N ARG A 375 -5.52 -19.95 -5.98
CA ARG A 375 -6.86 -20.46 -5.62
C ARG A 375 -6.91 -20.90 -4.16
N ASP A 376 -5.91 -21.65 -3.70
CA ASP A 376 -5.79 -22.05 -2.29
C ASP A 376 -5.75 -20.83 -1.34
N LEU A 377 -4.98 -19.79 -1.68
CA LEU A 377 -4.98 -18.54 -0.94
C LEU A 377 -6.36 -17.86 -0.94
N ILE A 378 -7.00 -17.74 -2.10
CA ILE A 378 -8.32 -17.11 -2.24
C ILE A 378 -9.38 -17.87 -1.44
N GLU A 379 -9.39 -19.20 -1.49
CA GLU A 379 -10.33 -20.03 -0.72
C GLU A 379 -10.20 -19.78 0.79
N LYS A 380 -8.97 -19.68 1.30
CA LYS A 380 -8.69 -19.39 2.71
C LYS A 380 -9.05 -17.97 3.14
N LEU A 381 -8.94 -16.98 2.25
CA LEU A 381 -9.32 -15.59 2.49
C LEU A 381 -10.84 -15.37 2.37
N LEU A 382 -11.52 -16.13 1.49
CA LEU A 382 -12.96 -16.04 1.25
C LEU A 382 -13.79 -17.03 2.09
N VAL A 383 -13.24 -17.46 3.22
CA VAL A 383 -13.99 -18.17 4.26
C VAL A 383 -15.01 -17.22 4.87
N LYS A 384 -16.28 -17.64 4.91
CA LYS A 384 -17.40 -16.79 5.35
C LYS A 384 -17.30 -16.44 6.84
N ASP A 385 -16.96 -17.42 7.69
CA ASP A 385 -16.78 -17.20 9.13
C ASP A 385 -15.43 -16.50 9.42
N PRO A 386 -15.44 -15.25 9.94
CA PRO A 386 -14.21 -14.51 10.24
C PRO A 386 -13.29 -15.23 11.24
N ARG A 387 -13.82 -16.06 12.13
CA ARG A 387 -13.03 -16.76 13.16
C ARG A 387 -12.05 -17.77 12.57
N THR A 388 -12.39 -18.30 11.41
CA THR A 388 -11.60 -19.30 10.68
C THR A 388 -10.97 -18.73 9.40
N ARG A 389 -11.26 -17.47 9.07
CA ARG A 389 -10.74 -16.80 7.87
C ARG A 389 -9.26 -16.46 8.06
N LEU A 390 -8.46 -16.78 7.04
CA LEU A 390 -7.03 -16.48 7.05
C LEU A 390 -6.78 -14.97 7.27
N GLY A 391 -5.83 -14.65 8.14
CA GLY A 391 -5.46 -13.28 8.48
C GLY A 391 -6.22 -12.68 9.67
N CYS A 392 -7.38 -13.22 10.08
CA CYS A 392 -8.13 -12.59 11.18
C CYS A 392 -7.45 -12.69 12.55
N ALA A 393 -6.63 -13.72 12.78
CA ALA A 393 -5.92 -13.91 14.06
C ALA A 393 -4.54 -13.25 14.08
N ARG A 394 -3.67 -13.61 13.12
CA ARG A 394 -2.27 -13.18 13.06
C ARG A 394 -1.94 -12.31 11.84
N GLY A 395 -2.95 -11.95 11.05
CA GLY A 395 -2.81 -10.91 10.06
C GLY A 395 -2.06 -11.27 8.81
N ALA A 396 -1.36 -10.26 8.29
CA ALA A 396 -0.46 -10.42 7.17
C ALA A 396 0.59 -11.51 7.39
N THR A 397 1.00 -11.79 8.63
CA THR A 397 1.99 -12.83 8.95
C THR A 397 1.58 -14.21 8.44
N ASP A 398 0.31 -14.60 8.61
CA ASP A 398 -0.19 -15.88 8.11
C ASP A 398 -0.40 -15.89 6.58
N ILE A 399 -0.75 -14.73 6.02
CA ILE A 399 -0.96 -14.57 4.57
C ILE A 399 0.36 -14.65 3.82
N LYS A 400 1.42 -13.98 4.32
CA LYS A 400 2.77 -13.99 3.74
C LYS A 400 3.41 -15.38 3.64
N ARG A 401 2.90 -16.35 4.42
CA ARG A 401 3.38 -17.75 4.43
C ARG A 401 2.72 -18.63 3.39
N GLN A 402 1.63 -18.19 2.75
CA GLN A 402 0.96 -19.00 1.75
C GLN A 402 1.86 -19.22 0.54
N ALA A 403 1.74 -20.40 -0.08
CA ALA A 403 2.56 -20.82 -1.21
C ALA A 403 2.53 -19.82 -2.38
N PHE A 404 1.41 -19.12 -2.54
CA PHE A 404 1.23 -18.08 -3.55
C PHE A 404 2.29 -16.98 -3.48
N PHE A 405 2.76 -16.63 -2.27
CA PHE A 405 3.82 -15.63 -2.07
C PHE A 405 5.22 -16.27 -1.92
N GLY A 406 5.36 -17.55 -2.27
CA GLY A 406 6.63 -18.26 -2.29
C GLY A 406 7.71 -17.51 -3.07
N GLY A 407 8.89 -17.36 -2.45
CA GLY A 407 10.04 -16.67 -3.05
C GLY A 407 10.06 -15.15 -2.88
N ILE A 408 9.01 -14.53 -2.31
CA ILE A 408 9.05 -13.10 -1.99
C ILE A 408 9.99 -12.85 -0.80
N LYS A 409 10.94 -11.92 -1.00
CA LYS A 409 11.79 -11.39 0.05
C LYS A 409 11.18 -10.09 0.56
N TRP A 410 10.28 -10.20 1.54
CA TRP A 410 9.49 -9.07 2.05
C TRP A 410 10.29 -7.80 2.38
N PRO A 411 11.49 -7.85 3.00
CA PRO A 411 12.27 -6.64 3.28
C PRO A 411 12.77 -5.90 2.04
N LEU A 412 12.75 -6.56 0.87
CA LEU A 412 13.22 -6.04 -0.41
C LEU A 412 12.07 -5.67 -1.35
N ILE A 413 10.80 -5.75 -0.91
CA ILE A 413 9.64 -5.58 -1.80
C ILE A 413 9.69 -4.27 -2.61
N ARG A 414 10.13 -3.17 -1.98
CA ARG A 414 10.31 -1.85 -2.61
C ARG A 414 11.36 -1.79 -3.72
N THR A 415 12.24 -2.79 -3.82
CA THR A 415 13.31 -2.84 -4.83
C THR A 415 12.97 -3.79 -5.97
N TYR A 416 11.81 -4.45 -5.92
CA TYR A 416 11.40 -5.38 -6.95
C TYR A 416 11.07 -4.60 -8.22
N ARG A 417 11.42 -5.17 -9.37
CA ARG A 417 11.07 -4.56 -10.65
C ARG A 417 9.58 -4.81 -10.91
N PRO A 418 8.78 -3.77 -11.21
CA PRO A 418 7.38 -3.97 -11.54
C PRO A 418 7.18 -4.82 -12.80
N PRO A 419 6.04 -5.52 -12.91
CA PRO A 419 5.77 -6.45 -14.01
C PRO A 419 5.62 -5.72 -15.34
N GLU A 420 6.05 -6.36 -16.43
CA GLU A 420 5.85 -5.84 -17.78
C GLU A 420 4.45 -6.22 -18.27
N VAL A 421 3.48 -5.31 -18.09
CA VAL A 421 2.08 -5.50 -18.52
C VAL A 421 1.61 -4.36 -19.42
N ARG A 422 0.65 -4.64 -20.31
CA ARG A 422 0.20 -3.67 -21.30
C ARG A 422 -0.38 -2.43 -20.62
N GLY A 423 0.12 -1.25 -20.97
CA GLY A 423 -0.41 0.01 -20.44
C GLY A 423 0.16 0.44 -19.09
N LEU A 424 1.12 -0.32 -18.52
CA LEU A 424 1.98 0.15 -17.45
C LEU A 424 3.23 0.77 -18.07
N THR A 425 3.33 2.10 -18.04
CA THR A 425 4.49 2.84 -18.55
C THR A 425 5.38 3.26 -17.40
N ILE A 426 6.55 2.65 -17.29
CA ILE A 426 7.56 3.03 -16.29
C ILE A 426 8.53 4.01 -16.96
N LYS A 427 8.62 5.25 -16.47
CA LYS A 427 9.67 6.14 -16.95
C LYS A 427 11.00 5.64 -16.42
N LYS A 428 11.83 5.07 -17.30
CA LYS A 428 13.24 4.84 -16.97
C LYS A 428 13.85 6.20 -16.66
N GLY A 429 14.21 6.43 -15.40
CA GLY A 429 15.04 7.57 -15.05
C GLY A 429 16.25 7.58 -15.96
N ARG A 430 16.50 8.68 -16.67
CA ARG A 430 17.77 8.89 -17.35
C ARG A 430 18.83 8.89 -16.25
N SER A 431 19.45 7.75 -16.00
CA SER A 431 20.74 7.69 -15.33
C SER A 431 21.71 8.45 -16.22
N HIS A 432 21.93 9.74 -15.92
CA HIS A 432 23.12 10.44 -16.38
C HIS A 432 24.33 9.85 -15.66
N VAL A 433 24.69 8.63 -16.03
CA VAL A 433 26.08 8.18 -16.01
C VAL A 433 26.47 8.22 -17.47
N SER A 434 27.17 9.28 -17.85
CA SER A 434 27.92 9.34 -19.09
C SER A 434 28.90 8.16 -19.11
N SER A 435 28.50 7.06 -19.73
CA SER A 435 29.44 6.06 -20.22
C SER A 435 30.08 6.64 -21.48
N SER A 436 31.10 7.47 -21.28
CA SER A 436 32.04 7.77 -22.35
C SER A 436 32.73 6.46 -22.72
N HIS A 437 32.37 5.94 -23.89
CA HIS A 437 33.08 4.86 -24.55
C HIS A 437 34.56 5.23 -24.69
N VAL A 438 35.41 4.64 -23.85
CA VAL A 438 36.82 4.42 -24.20
C VAL A 438 36.97 2.93 -24.43
N MET A 439 37.02 2.56 -25.70
CA MET A 439 37.43 1.23 -26.12
C MET A 439 38.89 1.01 -25.71
N HIS A 440 39.15 0.08 -24.79
CA HIS A 440 40.47 -0.54 -24.69
C HIS A 440 40.39 -2.02 -25.06
N ARG A 441 40.77 -2.29 -26.32
CA ARG A 441 41.11 -3.62 -26.81
C ARG A 441 42.22 -4.23 -25.95
N ARG A 442 42.02 -5.49 -25.56
CA ARG A 442 43.02 -6.37 -24.93
C ARG A 442 44.36 -6.33 -25.65
N ARG A 443 45.47 -6.09 -24.93
CA ARG A 443 46.77 -6.71 -25.20
C ARG A 443 47.47 -7.09 -23.91
N ARG A 444 47.88 -8.35 -23.88
CA ARG A 444 48.56 -9.11 -22.82
C ARG A 444 50.05 -9.03 -23.11
N TRP A 445 50.90 -8.48 -22.23
CA TRP A 445 52.36 -8.62 -22.32
C TRP A 445 52.98 -8.82 -20.94
N TRP A 446 53.90 -9.78 -20.90
CA TRP A 446 54.68 -10.30 -19.79
C TRP A 446 56.04 -9.58 -19.66
N TRP A 447 56.78 -9.97 -18.60
CA TRP A 447 58.23 -9.81 -18.31
C TRP A 447 58.58 -8.57 -17.46
N LYS A 448 59.06 -8.67 -16.21
CA LYS A 448 60.16 -9.41 -15.52
C LYS A 448 61.30 -8.43 -15.19
N GLY A 449 61.53 -8.23 -13.89
CA GLY A 449 62.82 -8.25 -13.18
C GLY A 449 64.00 -7.38 -13.63
N LEU A 450 64.41 -6.46 -12.75
CA LEU A 450 65.79 -6.13 -12.30
C LEU A 450 65.60 -4.98 -11.27
N ASP A 451 65.78 -5.08 -9.95
CA ASP A 451 66.80 -5.63 -9.05
C ASP A 451 68.12 -4.80 -8.96
N TYR A 452 68.44 -4.41 -7.71
CA TYR A 452 69.72 -3.93 -7.14
C TYR A 452 70.17 -2.48 -7.47
N VAL A 453 70.74 -1.66 -6.57
CA VAL A 453 71.18 -1.67 -5.15
C VAL A 453 71.50 -0.19 -4.85
N VAL A 454 71.17 0.38 -3.68
CA VAL A 454 72.14 0.73 -2.62
C VAL A 454 71.46 0.61 -1.25
N LYS A 455 71.91 -0.39 -0.49
CA LYS A 455 71.88 -0.42 0.98
C LYS A 455 72.95 0.54 1.51
N ARG A 456 72.64 1.34 2.53
CA ARG A 456 73.10 1.11 3.93
C ARG A 456 72.82 2.30 4.85
N ASN A 457 72.29 1.94 6.03
CA ASN A 457 72.46 2.56 7.34
C ASN A 457 71.79 3.93 7.57
N SER A 458 71.05 4.20 8.65
CA SER A 458 70.88 3.49 9.93
C SER A 458 69.80 4.21 10.76
N LYS A 459 69.06 3.44 11.58
CA LYS A 459 68.33 3.84 12.81
C LYS A 459 67.15 4.82 12.57
N GLY A 460 65.90 4.45 12.75
CA GLY A 460 65.30 3.76 13.90
C GLY A 460 64.29 4.73 14.52
N TYR A 461 63.00 4.40 14.50
CA TYR A 461 61.98 4.61 15.54
C TYR A 461 60.63 4.16 14.97
N LYS A 462 60.04 3.18 15.67
CA LYS A 462 58.70 2.62 15.45
C LYS A 462 57.66 3.65 15.88
N TYR A 463 56.55 3.78 15.16
CA TYR A 463 55.22 3.33 15.62
C TYR A 463 54.27 3.29 14.42
N ASN A 464 53.60 2.14 14.26
CA ASN A 464 52.62 1.84 13.23
C ASN A 464 51.26 2.43 13.59
N LEU A 465 50.62 3.11 12.63
CA LEU A 465 49.17 3.20 12.57
C LEU A 465 48.72 2.48 11.30
N ILE A 466 48.32 1.22 11.44
CA ILE A 466 47.68 0.45 10.38
C ILE A 466 46.17 0.61 10.54
N SER A 467 45.57 0.87 9.38
CA SER A 467 44.16 0.92 9.09
C SER A 467 43.46 -0.42 9.27
N ASN A 468 42.14 -0.31 9.35
CA ASN A 468 41.15 -1.19 8.75
C ASN A 468 40.53 -2.35 9.56
N TYR A 469 39.19 -2.33 9.48
CA TYR A 469 38.20 -3.40 9.58
C TYR A 469 38.02 -4.11 10.93
N SER A 470 36.81 -3.95 11.51
CA SER A 470 35.88 -5.08 11.64
C SER A 470 34.52 -4.65 12.21
N ASN A 471 33.48 -5.27 11.63
CA ASN A 471 32.11 -5.35 12.12
C ASN A 471 32.03 -5.73 13.60
N GLY A 472 31.05 -5.14 14.31
CA GLY A 472 30.65 -5.60 15.63
C GLY A 472 29.29 -5.04 16.04
N ASN A 473 28.24 -5.81 15.76
CA ASN A 473 26.94 -5.70 16.43
C ASN A 473 27.12 -5.65 17.94
N TYR A 474 26.43 -4.75 18.66
CA TYR A 474 25.98 -5.02 20.03
C TYR A 474 24.71 -4.21 20.35
N TYR A 475 23.60 -4.92 20.52
CA TYR A 475 22.44 -4.46 21.27
C TYR A 475 22.84 -4.29 22.73
N ARG A 476 22.60 -3.11 23.32
CA ARG A 476 22.80 -2.86 24.75
C ARG A 476 21.44 -2.84 25.45
N TYR A 477 21.16 -3.91 26.18
CA TYR A 477 20.12 -3.96 27.22
C TYR A 477 20.51 -2.99 28.34
N VAL A 478 19.60 -2.07 28.70
CA VAL A 478 19.72 -1.25 29.90
C VAL A 478 18.86 -1.90 30.98
N ASN A 479 19.52 -2.52 31.95
CA ASN A 479 18.87 -3.09 33.13
C ASN A 479 18.92 -2.04 34.24
N SER A 480 17.84 -1.28 34.43
CA SER A 480 17.66 -0.35 35.54
C SER A 480 16.91 -1.05 36.66
N ASN A 481 17.61 -1.47 37.71
CA ASN A 481 17.07 -1.52 39.08
C ASN A 481 18.17 -1.90 40.08
N LYS A 482 18.66 -0.89 40.82
CA LYS A 482 19.18 -1.08 42.18
C LYS A 482 18.76 0.11 43.03
N ALA A 483 17.70 -0.10 43.79
CA ALA A 483 17.29 0.77 44.88
C ALA A 483 18.24 0.56 46.08
N ARG A 484 18.51 1.67 46.76
CA ARG A 484 19.20 1.77 48.04
C ARG A 484 18.50 0.98 49.14
N LYS A 485 19.25 0.20 49.91
CA LYS A 485 19.51 0.44 51.34
C LYS A 485 20.68 -0.42 51.79
#